data_AF-A0A7J4FBW8-F1
#
_entry.id   AF-A0A7J4FBW8-F1
#
_cell.length_a   1.000
_cell.length_b   1.000
_cell.length_c   1.000
_cell.angle_alpha   90.00
_cell.angle_beta   90.00
_cell.angle_gamma   90.00
#
_symmetry.space_group_name_H-M   'P 1'
#
loop_
_entity.id
_entity.type
_entity.pdbx_description
1 polymer ?
#
loop_
_entity_poly.entity_id
_entity_poly.type
_entity_poly.pdbx_seq_one_letter_code
_entity_poly.pdbx_strand_id
1 'polypeptide(L)'
;MAIPRVLLGHNPFIGYSYLSEARAKEYRRRFSATGAIRELIAKSVHMGVPGVFISSEPSGTPLPTDGVIKAVEEASSETGVDIFVMSNMTGPEGDLERLSGVNLRVGVVHGSIIDAMLEGRGLSGLDEMLATIRDAGVVPGIVTHTCVNLSSLIADEHDIQIFVSPFNKLGWNMRPNIGSFLSALPTLTKPFFAIKPLAMGRISPEEGFRWVFEHDYVKGCAVGIATGYEMEEDYRILKAILEGERAPNRPPGLEPSRSQSDFRPLGGP
;
A
#
# COMPACT_ATOMS: atom_id res chain seq x y z
N MET A 1 10.76 -15.38 7.85
CA MET A 1 10.53 -15.08 6.41
C MET A 1 10.82 -13.61 6.19
N ALA A 2 11.48 -13.24 5.09
CA ALA A 2 11.72 -11.84 4.77
C ALA A 2 10.56 -11.28 3.94
N ILE A 3 9.95 -10.18 4.40
CA ILE A 3 8.93 -9.44 3.63
C ILE A 3 9.67 -8.50 2.68
N PRO A 4 9.31 -8.42 1.37
CA PRO A 4 9.89 -7.45 0.47
C PRO A 4 9.74 -6.02 0.99
N ARG A 5 10.80 -5.20 0.90
CA ARG A 5 10.79 -3.82 1.42
C ARG A 5 9.86 -2.89 0.63
N VAL A 6 9.50 -3.26 -0.59
CA VAL A 6 8.58 -2.52 -1.46
C VAL A 6 7.52 -3.49 -1.97
N LEU A 7 6.25 -3.07 -1.91
CA LEU A 7 5.12 -3.77 -2.52
C LEU A 7 4.36 -2.83 -3.46
N LEU A 8 3.84 -3.37 -4.56
CA LEU A 8 2.91 -2.68 -5.44
C LEU A 8 1.51 -2.68 -4.81
N GLY A 9 1.00 -1.50 -4.49
CA GLY A 9 -0.33 -1.31 -3.92
C GLY A 9 -1.42 -1.27 -5.00
N HIS A 10 -2.54 -1.96 -4.74
CA HIS A 10 -3.61 -2.17 -5.73
C HIS A 10 -4.66 -1.05 -5.85
N ASN A 11 -4.70 -0.06 -4.95
CA ASN A 11 -5.79 0.93 -4.93
C ASN A 11 -6.07 1.62 -6.28
N PRO A 12 -5.06 1.98 -7.10
CA PRO A 12 -5.30 2.47 -8.45
C PRO A 12 -6.04 1.47 -9.34
N PHE A 13 -5.74 0.17 -9.23
CA PHE A 13 -6.33 -0.90 -10.06
C PHE A 13 -7.82 -1.09 -9.81
N ILE A 14 -8.26 -0.83 -8.57
CA ILE A 14 -9.68 -0.83 -8.24
C ILE A 14 -10.35 0.53 -8.46
N GLY A 15 -9.62 1.52 -9.01
CA GLY A 15 -10.16 2.81 -9.44
C GLY A 15 -10.10 3.92 -8.40
N TYR A 16 -9.44 3.71 -7.25
CA TYR A 16 -9.32 4.76 -6.23
C TYR A 16 -8.14 5.68 -6.54
N SER A 17 -8.43 6.97 -6.66
CA SER A 17 -7.40 8.02 -6.79
C SER A 17 -7.12 8.77 -5.49
N TYR A 18 -8.13 8.96 -4.63
CA TYR A 18 -8.12 9.83 -3.44
C TYR A 18 -7.60 11.27 -3.67
N LEU A 19 -7.53 11.69 -4.93
CA LEU A 19 -7.07 13.01 -5.33
C LEU A 19 -8.17 13.78 -6.05
N SER A 20 -8.79 13.16 -7.07
CA SER A 20 -9.90 13.75 -7.79
C SER A 20 -10.78 12.70 -8.47
N GLU A 21 -12.03 13.04 -8.69
CA GLU A 21 -12.97 12.20 -9.43
C GLU A 21 -12.54 11.99 -10.88
N ALA A 22 -11.92 12.99 -11.51
CA ALA A 22 -11.36 12.86 -12.86
C ALA A 22 -10.31 11.75 -12.93
N ARG A 23 -9.38 11.71 -11.97
CA ARG A 23 -8.37 10.64 -11.89
C ARG A 23 -8.98 9.29 -11.55
N ALA A 24 -10.00 9.25 -10.69
CA ALA A 24 -10.69 8.00 -10.36
C ALA A 24 -11.42 7.40 -11.59
N LYS A 25 -12.08 8.24 -12.41
CA LYS A 25 -12.68 7.82 -13.69
C LYS A 25 -11.64 7.29 -14.67
N GLU A 26 -10.49 7.94 -14.73
CA GLU A 26 -9.38 7.50 -15.58
C GLU A 26 -8.87 6.12 -15.16
N TYR A 27 -8.62 5.91 -13.87
CA TYR A 27 -8.22 4.60 -13.33
C TYR A 27 -9.26 3.52 -13.60
N ARG A 28 -10.54 3.79 -13.34
CA ARG A 28 -11.64 2.87 -13.66
C ARG A 28 -11.65 2.44 -15.12
N ARG A 29 -11.43 3.39 -16.05
CA ARG A 29 -11.39 3.09 -17.48
C ARG A 29 -10.16 2.24 -17.81
N ARG A 30 -8.99 2.64 -17.34
CA ARG A 30 -7.71 1.97 -17.62
C ARG A 30 -7.68 0.54 -17.09
N PHE A 31 -8.15 0.33 -15.86
CA PHE A 31 -8.10 -0.94 -15.15
C PHE A 31 -9.41 -1.72 -15.19
N SER A 32 -10.30 -1.37 -16.14
CA SER A 32 -11.52 -2.14 -16.41
C SER A 32 -11.24 -3.55 -16.93
N ALA A 33 -10.04 -3.79 -17.47
CA ALA A 33 -9.58 -5.09 -17.96
C ALA A 33 -8.39 -5.59 -17.15
N THR A 34 -8.43 -6.88 -16.77
CA THR A 34 -7.36 -7.59 -16.05
C THR A 34 -5.99 -7.45 -16.72
N GLY A 35 -5.94 -7.45 -18.06
CA GLY A 35 -4.68 -7.36 -18.81
C GLY A 35 -3.85 -6.10 -18.48
N ALA A 36 -4.49 -4.95 -18.29
CA ALA A 36 -3.79 -3.71 -17.94
C ALA A 36 -3.19 -3.76 -16.53
N ILE A 37 -3.84 -4.49 -15.61
CA ILE A 37 -3.34 -4.72 -14.26
C ILE A 37 -2.16 -5.70 -14.29
N ARG A 38 -2.32 -6.82 -15.01
CA ARG A 38 -1.29 -7.85 -15.21
C ARG A 38 -0.01 -7.24 -15.76
N GLU A 39 -0.09 -6.40 -16.80
CA GLU A 39 1.08 -5.75 -17.41
C GLU A 39 1.90 -4.94 -16.39
N LEU A 40 1.25 -4.20 -15.49
CA LEU A 40 1.94 -3.46 -14.44
C LEU A 40 2.53 -4.39 -13.38
N ILE A 41 1.82 -5.44 -12.98
CA ILE A 41 2.36 -6.42 -12.02
C ILE A 41 3.59 -7.13 -12.61
N ALA A 42 3.52 -7.59 -13.85
CA ALA A 42 4.66 -8.22 -14.53
C ALA A 42 5.84 -7.25 -14.68
N LYS A 43 5.57 -5.98 -15.01
CA LYS A 43 6.61 -4.93 -15.04
C LYS A 43 7.25 -4.75 -13.66
N SER A 44 6.46 -4.74 -12.59
CA SER A 44 6.96 -4.62 -11.21
C SER A 44 7.92 -5.75 -10.87
N VAL A 45 7.57 -6.99 -11.23
CA VAL A 45 8.44 -8.17 -11.07
C VAL A 45 9.76 -7.99 -11.82
N HIS A 46 9.71 -7.63 -13.10
CA HIS A 46 10.92 -7.42 -13.92
C HIS A 46 11.82 -6.29 -13.40
N MET A 47 11.25 -5.31 -12.69
CA MET A 47 11.99 -4.23 -12.05
C MET A 47 12.56 -4.59 -10.66
N GLY A 48 12.39 -5.85 -10.22
CA GLY A 48 12.92 -6.33 -8.95
C GLY A 48 12.01 -6.09 -7.75
N VAL A 49 10.71 -5.81 -7.97
CA VAL A 49 9.69 -5.69 -6.92
C VAL A 49 8.63 -6.78 -7.11
N PRO A 50 8.92 -8.04 -6.71
CA PRO A 50 8.05 -9.19 -6.92
C PRO A 50 7.02 -9.36 -5.79
N GLY A 51 6.36 -8.29 -5.39
CA GLY A 51 5.38 -8.35 -4.31
C GLY A 51 4.27 -7.30 -4.44
N VAL A 52 3.07 -7.68 -4.02
CA VAL A 52 1.86 -6.86 -4.09
C VAL A 52 1.19 -6.74 -2.71
N PHE A 53 0.51 -5.62 -2.48
CA PHE A 53 -0.42 -5.46 -1.37
C PHE A 53 -1.84 -5.22 -1.90
N ILE A 54 -2.67 -6.25 -1.77
CA ILE A 54 -4.04 -6.30 -2.32
C ILE A 54 -5.09 -6.36 -1.20
N SER A 55 -6.36 -6.25 -1.56
CA SER A 55 -7.48 -6.74 -0.75
C SER A 55 -8.14 -7.90 -1.48
N SER A 56 -9.17 -8.49 -0.88
CA SER A 56 -9.96 -9.58 -1.49
C SER A 56 -11.45 -9.30 -1.39
N GLU A 57 -11.84 -8.04 -1.43
CA GLU A 57 -13.24 -7.63 -1.32
C GLU A 57 -14.01 -8.03 -2.62
N PRO A 58 -14.97 -8.97 -2.54
CA PRO A 58 -15.59 -9.59 -3.71
C PRO A 58 -16.66 -8.70 -4.36
N SER A 59 -17.19 -7.74 -3.59
CA SER A 59 -18.20 -6.80 -4.04
C SER A 59 -17.77 -5.40 -3.63
N GLY A 60 -17.56 -4.48 -4.56
CA GLY A 60 -17.34 -3.11 -4.15
C GLY A 60 -16.62 -2.23 -5.14
N THR A 61 -16.90 -0.94 -4.94
CA THR A 61 -16.60 0.20 -5.78
C THR A 61 -15.18 0.73 -5.55
N PRO A 62 -14.52 1.29 -6.57
CA PRO A 62 -15.06 1.46 -7.91
C PRO A 62 -15.02 0.22 -8.82
N LEU A 63 -14.15 -0.76 -8.57
CA LEU A 63 -14.05 -2.03 -9.30
C LEU A 63 -13.77 -3.19 -8.33
N PRO A 64 -14.26 -4.41 -8.63
CA PRO A 64 -14.04 -5.59 -7.78
C PRO A 64 -12.58 -6.04 -7.80
N THR A 65 -12.16 -6.70 -6.72
CA THR A 65 -10.74 -7.10 -6.55
C THR A 65 -10.39 -8.42 -7.26
N ASP A 66 -11.39 -9.18 -7.71
CA ASP A 66 -11.19 -10.44 -8.46
C ASP A 66 -10.31 -10.23 -9.70
N GLY A 67 -10.48 -9.09 -10.39
CA GLY A 67 -9.63 -8.73 -11.53
C GLY A 67 -8.17 -8.51 -11.16
N VAL A 68 -7.89 -8.06 -9.92
CA VAL A 68 -6.52 -7.90 -9.39
C VAL A 68 -5.94 -9.26 -9.00
N ILE A 69 -6.69 -10.11 -8.29
CA ILE A 69 -6.24 -11.46 -7.89
C ILE A 69 -5.87 -12.27 -9.14
N LYS A 70 -6.76 -12.28 -10.15
CA LYS A 70 -6.48 -12.94 -11.43
C LYS A 70 -5.25 -12.37 -12.14
N ALA A 71 -5.06 -11.05 -12.10
CA ALA A 71 -3.88 -10.42 -12.70
C ALA A 71 -2.58 -10.83 -12.00
N VAL A 72 -2.61 -11.07 -10.68
CA VAL A 72 -1.45 -11.60 -9.93
C VAL A 72 -1.13 -13.03 -10.37
N GLU A 73 -2.13 -13.90 -10.51
CA GLU A 73 -1.96 -15.28 -10.99
C GLU A 73 -1.37 -15.34 -12.40
N GLU A 74 -1.92 -14.54 -13.32
CA GLU A 74 -1.45 -14.44 -14.70
C GLU A 74 -0.02 -13.88 -14.79
N ALA A 75 0.30 -12.83 -14.03
CA ALA A 75 1.63 -12.25 -14.00
C ALA A 75 2.67 -13.20 -13.36
N SER A 76 2.28 -13.94 -12.32
CA SER A 76 3.11 -14.98 -11.71
C SER A 76 3.46 -16.06 -12.73
N SER A 77 2.46 -16.55 -13.45
CA SER A 77 2.62 -17.57 -14.49
C SER A 77 3.50 -17.10 -15.66
N GLU A 78 3.31 -15.85 -16.11
CA GLU A 78 4.09 -15.27 -17.21
C GLU A 78 5.57 -15.06 -16.83
N THR A 79 5.80 -14.50 -15.64
CA THR A 79 7.15 -14.12 -15.22
C THR A 79 7.94 -15.30 -14.65
N GLY A 80 7.25 -16.40 -14.30
CA GLY A 80 7.82 -17.55 -13.60
C GLY A 80 8.22 -17.24 -12.15
N VAL A 81 7.77 -16.11 -11.60
CA VAL A 81 8.07 -15.66 -10.24
C VAL A 81 6.86 -15.88 -9.36
N ASP A 82 7.06 -16.55 -8.24
CA ASP A 82 6.03 -16.76 -7.22
C ASP A 82 5.78 -15.47 -6.42
N ILE A 83 4.95 -14.57 -6.97
CA ILE A 83 4.75 -13.19 -6.48
C ILE A 83 4.27 -13.17 -5.03
N PHE A 84 5.02 -12.51 -4.15
CA PHE A 84 4.64 -12.35 -2.75
C PHE A 84 3.32 -11.56 -2.62
N VAL A 85 2.33 -12.12 -1.94
CA VAL A 85 1.07 -11.43 -1.65
C VAL A 85 0.94 -11.13 -0.16
N MET A 86 0.78 -9.84 0.15
CA MET A 86 0.14 -9.36 1.37
C MET A 86 -1.31 -9.02 1.04
N SER A 87 -2.27 -9.40 1.89
CA SER A 87 -3.68 -9.07 1.69
C SER A 87 -4.33 -8.42 2.90
N ASN A 88 -5.16 -7.42 2.63
CA ASN A 88 -5.99 -6.72 3.59
C ASN A 88 -7.35 -7.44 3.72
N MET A 89 -7.64 -7.98 4.90
CA MET A 89 -8.71 -8.96 5.12
C MET A 89 -9.85 -8.36 5.95
N THR A 90 -11.06 -8.40 5.41
CA THR A 90 -12.29 -7.99 6.10
C THR A 90 -13.04 -9.18 6.72
N GLY A 91 -12.82 -10.38 6.18
CA GLY A 91 -13.36 -11.63 6.70
C GLY A 91 -12.41 -12.78 6.36
N PRO A 92 -11.45 -13.11 7.26
CA PRO A 92 -10.33 -14.00 6.96
C PRO A 92 -10.71 -15.31 6.28
N GLU A 93 -11.74 -16.02 6.74
CA GLU A 93 -12.16 -17.30 6.16
C GLU A 93 -12.50 -17.19 4.66
N GLY A 94 -13.41 -16.28 4.30
CA GLY A 94 -13.78 -16.08 2.90
C GLY A 94 -12.67 -15.42 2.07
N ASP A 95 -11.87 -14.55 2.68
CA ASP A 95 -10.73 -13.92 2.02
C ASP A 95 -9.65 -14.94 1.64
N LEU A 96 -9.36 -15.90 2.53
CA LEU A 96 -8.42 -17.00 2.30
C LEU A 96 -8.88 -17.89 1.14
N GLU A 97 -10.17 -18.21 1.06
CA GLU A 97 -10.73 -18.99 -0.06
C GLU A 97 -10.48 -18.28 -1.40
N ARG A 98 -10.75 -16.98 -1.48
CA ARG A 98 -10.55 -16.16 -2.70
C ARG A 98 -9.08 -16.00 -3.08
N LEU A 99 -8.18 -16.02 -2.10
CA LEU A 99 -6.74 -15.84 -2.30
C LEU A 99 -5.99 -17.16 -2.47
N SER A 100 -6.68 -18.29 -2.53
CA SER A 100 -6.08 -19.63 -2.59
C SER A 100 -5.21 -19.88 -3.83
N GLY A 101 -5.44 -19.15 -4.93
CA GLY A 101 -4.66 -19.25 -6.17
C GLY A 101 -3.38 -18.42 -6.21
N VAL A 102 -3.11 -17.59 -5.19
CA VAL A 102 -1.93 -16.71 -5.13
C VAL A 102 -1.05 -17.05 -3.94
N ASN A 103 0.22 -16.60 -3.99
CA ASN A 103 1.18 -16.83 -2.93
C ASN A 103 1.00 -15.87 -1.75
N LEU A 104 -0.12 -16.06 -1.04
CA LEU A 104 -0.46 -15.34 0.17
C LEU A 104 0.51 -15.70 1.30
N ARG A 105 1.32 -14.71 1.72
CA ARG A 105 2.30 -14.87 2.81
C ARG A 105 1.91 -14.12 4.06
N VAL A 106 1.19 -13.00 3.91
CA VAL A 106 0.78 -12.13 5.01
C VAL A 106 -0.69 -11.74 4.86
N GLY A 107 -1.48 -11.97 5.90
CA GLY A 107 -2.86 -11.54 6.02
C GLY A 107 -2.97 -10.49 7.12
N VAL A 108 -3.49 -9.31 6.79
CA VAL A 108 -3.67 -8.23 7.76
C VAL A 108 -5.13 -7.89 7.92
N VAL A 109 -5.62 -7.88 9.17
CA VAL A 109 -7.01 -7.51 9.46
C VAL A 109 -7.24 -6.04 9.10
N HIS A 110 -8.34 -5.77 8.40
CA HIS A 110 -8.62 -4.48 7.79
C HIS A 110 -8.73 -3.33 8.80
N GLY A 111 -8.21 -2.16 8.41
CA GLY A 111 -8.14 -0.98 9.27
C GLY A 111 -9.48 -0.51 9.80
N SER A 112 -10.57 -0.63 9.03
CA SER A 112 -11.91 -0.29 9.51
C SER A 112 -12.38 -1.16 10.69
N ILE A 113 -11.92 -2.42 10.77
CA ILE A 113 -12.26 -3.34 11.86
C ILE A 113 -11.44 -2.96 13.08
N ILE A 114 -10.12 -2.88 12.92
CA ILE A 114 -9.18 -2.57 14.00
C ILE A 114 -9.42 -1.19 14.59
N ASP A 115 -9.64 -0.18 13.75
CA ASP A 115 -9.92 1.18 14.21
C ASP A 115 -11.23 1.23 15.01
N ALA A 116 -12.27 0.51 14.57
CA ALA A 116 -13.53 0.43 15.31
C ALA A 116 -13.36 -0.29 16.67
N MET A 117 -12.49 -1.30 16.74
CA MET A 117 -12.13 -1.96 18.01
C MET A 117 -11.44 -1.00 18.97
N LEU A 118 -10.44 -0.25 18.48
CA LEU A 118 -9.68 0.72 19.26
C LEU A 118 -10.51 1.93 19.72
N GLU A 119 -11.54 2.29 18.95
CA GLU A 119 -12.45 3.43 19.22
C GLU A 119 -13.64 3.08 20.12
N GLY A 120 -13.59 1.93 20.80
CA GLY A 120 -14.51 1.62 21.90
C GLY A 120 -15.39 0.40 21.71
N ARG A 121 -15.25 -0.35 20.61
CA ARG A 121 -15.89 -1.68 20.50
C ARG A 121 -15.16 -2.76 21.30
N GLY A 122 -13.92 -2.50 21.72
CA GLY A 122 -13.06 -3.49 22.35
C GLY A 122 -12.48 -4.48 21.33
N LEU A 123 -11.52 -5.29 21.74
CA LEU A 123 -10.75 -6.19 20.87
C LEU A 123 -11.42 -7.56 20.65
N SER A 124 -12.72 -7.68 20.94
CA SER A 124 -13.44 -8.96 20.82
C SER A 124 -13.42 -9.49 19.39
N GLY A 125 -13.07 -10.77 19.22
CA GLY A 125 -12.96 -11.43 17.91
C GLY A 125 -11.64 -11.21 17.17
N LEU A 126 -10.75 -10.34 17.67
CA LEU A 126 -9.42 -10.14 17.07
C LEU A 126 -8.61 -11.44 17.02
N ASP A 127 -8.52 -12.15 18.15
CA ASP A 127 -7.72 -13.37 18.24
C ASP A 127 -8.26 -14.49 17.34
N GLU A 128 -9.58 -14.58 17.16
CA GLU A 128 -10.21 -15.54 16.24
C GLU A 128 -9.83 -15.24 14.78
N MET A 129 -9.85 -13.95 14.39
CA MET A 129 -9.41 -13.54 13.05
C MET A 129 -7.92 -13.83 12.84
N LEU A 130 -7.05 -13.51 13.80
CA LEU A 130 -5.61 -13.77 13.71
C LEU A 130 -5.32 -15.28 13.68
N ALA A 131 -6.01 -16.08 14.49
CA ALA A 131 -5.91 -17.54 14.49
C ALA A 131 -6.33 -18.14 13.14
N THR A 132 -7.42 -17.65 12.55
CA THR A 132 -7.87 -18.09 11.22
C THR A 132 -6.79 -17.89 10.16
N ILE A 133 -6.11 -16.73 10.18
CA ILE A 133 -4.99 -16.43 9.27
C ILE A 133 -3.80 -17.36 9.55
N ARG A 134 -3.47 -17.56 10.83
CA ARG A 134 -2.37 -18.43 11.27
C ARG A 134 -2.56 -19.87 10.84
N ASP A 135 -3.76 -20.42 11.04
CA ASP A 135 -4.10 -21.82 10.77
C ASP A 135 -4.03 -22.15 9.27
N ALA A 136 -4.22 -21.16 8.40
CA ALA A 136 -3.97 -21.27 6.97
C ALA A 136 -2.47 -21.20 6.59
N GLY A 137 -1.55 -21.14 7.56
CA GLY A 137 -0.12 -21.01 7.33
C GLY A 137 0.33 -19.61 6.89
N VAL A 138 -0.55 -18.62 7.00
CA VAL A 138 -0.30 -17.22 6.62
C VAL A 138 0.16 -16.43 7.85
N VAL A 139 1.05 -15.44 7.67
CA VAL A 139 1.50 -14.58 8.76
C VAL A 139 0.39 -13.56 9.13
N PRO A 140 -0.14 -13.58 10.36
CA PRO A 140 -1.17 -12.66 10.80
C PRO A 140 -0.61 -11.29 11.17
N GLY A 141 -1.36 -10.25 10.83
CA GLY A 141 -1.09 -8.88 11.24
C GLY A 141 -2.33 -8.02 11.18
N ILE A 142 -2.12 -6.71 11.30
CA ILE A 142 -3.21 -5.74 11.33
C ILE A 142 -2.89 -4.50 10.53
N VAL A 143 -3.94 -3.87 10.00
CA VAL A 143 -3.90 -2.48 9.54
C VAL A 143 -4.58 -1.61 10.59
N THR A 144 -4.06 -0.42 10.85
CA THR A 144 -4.79 0.62 11.61
C THR A 144 -4.52 1.99 11.01
N HIS A 145 -5.47 2.92 11.10
CA HIS A 145 -5.25 4.33 10.77
C HIS A 145 -5.22 5.22 12.02
N THR A 146 -5.20 4.62 13.22
CA THR A 146 -5.20 5.34 14.48
C THR A 146 -4.12 4.84 15.42
N CYS A 147 -3.54 5.75 16.21
CA CYS A 147 -2.72 5.39 17.36
C CYS A 147 -3.49 5.48 18.69
N VAL A 148 -4.78 5.81 18.65
CA VAL A 148 -5.63 5.82 19.85
C VAL A 148 -5.67 4.41 20.43
N ASN A 149 -5.34 4.27 21.72
CA ASN A 149 -5.28 3.00 22.43
C ASN A 149 -4.35 1.95 21.81
N LEU A 150 -3.40 2.32 20.94
CA LEU A 150 -2.54 1.35 20.25
C LEU A 150 -1.75 0.45 21.21
N SER A 151 -1.45 0.93 22.42
CA SER A 151 -0.77 0.15 23.46
C SER A 151 -1.47 -1.17 23.79
N SER A 152 -2.81 -1.26 23.65
CA SER A 152 -3.52 -2.53 23.88
C SER A 152 -3.20 -3.60 22.83
N LEU A 153 -2.74 -3.21 21.65
CA LEU A 153 -2.30 -4.13 20.59
C LEU A 153 -0.80 -4.43 20.66
N ILE A 154 -0.02 -3.58 21.33
CA ILE A 154 1.44 -3.72 21.45
C ILE A 154 1.82 -4.67 22.60
N ALA A 155 0.93 -4.91 23.55
CA ALA A 155 1.19 -5.69 24.77
C ALA A 155 1.56 -7.18 24.55
N ASP A 156 1.69 -7.65 23.29
CA ASP A 156 2.02 -9.03 22.87
C ASP A 156 1.01 -10.08 23.38
N GLU A 157 -0.21 -9.65 23.72
CA GLU A 157 -1.32 -10.52 24.11
C GLU A 157 -2.03 -11.15 22.89
N HIS A 158 -1.78 -10.62 21.69
CA HIS A 158 -2.38 -11.02 20.43
C HIS A 158 -1.31 -11.55 19.46
N ASP A 159 -1.66 -12.53 18.61
CA ASP A 159 -0.75 -13.04 17.55
C ASP A 159 -0.61 -12.06 16.38
N ILE A 160 -0.12 -10.85 16.66
CA ILE A 160 0.17 -9.83 15.66
C ILE A 160 1.66 -9.92 15.32
N GLN A 161 1.97 -10.27 14.07
CA GLN A 161 3.36 -10.38 13.61
C GLN A 161 3.81 -9.20 12.75
N ILE A 162 2.89 -8.35 12.33
CA ILE A 162 3.17 -7.15 11.53
C ILE A 162 2.09 -6.09 11.75
N PHE A 163 2.55 -4.84 11.87
CA PHE A 163 1.70 -3.66 11.89
C PHE A 163 1.79 -2.93 10.56
N VAL A 164 0.63 -2.56 10.01
CA VAL A 164 0.53 -1.80 8.77
C VAL A 164 -0.26 -0.52 9.03
N SER A 165 0.22 0.62 8.56
CA SER A 165 -0.50 1.88 8.76
C SER A 165 -0.15 2.95 7.73
N PRO A 166 -1.05 3.89 7.42
CA PRO A 166 -0.67 5.12 6.75
C PRO A 166 0.52 5.76 7.47
N PHE A 167 1.60 6.01 6.76
CA PHE A 167 2.77 6.69 7.33
C PHE A 167 3.40 7.57 6.26
N ASN A 168 3.19 8.88 6.39
CA ASN A 168 3.65 9.88 5.43
C ASN A 168 3.85 11.23 6.10
N LYS A 169 4.69 12.06 5.47
CA LYS A 169 5.15 13.36 6.00
C LYS A 169 4.02 14.34 6.31
N LEU A 170 2.86 14.20 5.67
CA LEU A 170 1.72 15.11 5.85
C LEU A 170 0.75 14.66 6.96
N GLY A 171 0.94 13.47 7.56
CA GLY A 171 -0.07 12.92 8.47
C GLY A 171 -1.36 12.53 7.77
N TRP A 172 -1.36 12.37 6.43
CA TRP A 172 -2.57 12.10 5.68
C TRP A 172 -3.11 10.71 6.02
N ASN A 173 -4.38 10.66 6.45
CA ASN A 173 -5.06 9.44 6.89
C ASN A 173 -4.42 8.79 8.14
N MET A 174 -3.81 9.61 8.99
CA MET A 174 -3.18 9.22 10.26
C MET A 174 -3.90 9.93 11.41
N ARG A 175 -4.50 9.16 12.33
CA ARG A 175 -5.27 9.70 13.46
C ARG A 175 -4.61 9.44 14.82
N PRO A 176 -4.65 10.38 15.76
CA PRO A 176 -5.21 11.72 15.62
C PRO A 176 -4.30 12.68 14.83
N ASN A 177 -2.99 12.43 14.76
CA ASN A 177 -2.03 13.23 14.02
C ASN A 177 -0.69 12.49 13.87
N ILE A 178 0.20 13.03 13.02
CA ILE A 178 1.54 12.48 12.77
C ILE A 178 2.40 12.36 14.04
N GLY A 179 2.32 13.30 14.99
CA GLY A 179 3.11 13.28 16.23
C GLY A 179 2.80 12.07 17.11
N SER A 180 1.54 11.62 17.11
CA SER A 180 1.12 10.42 17.84
C SER A 180 1.76 9.16 17.24
N PHE A 181 1.84 9.07 15.91
CA PHE A 181 2.53 7.98 15.22
C PHE A 181 4.04 8.00 15.50
N LEU A 182 4.67 9.17 15.41
CA LEU A 182 6.10 9.31 15.70
C LEU A 182 6.47 8.95 17.14
N SER A 183 5.52 9.05 18.07
CA SER A 183 5.71 8.64 19.47
C SER A 183 5.45 7.14 19.68
N ALA A 184 4.46 6.57 18.98
CA ALA A 184 4.00 5.20 19.22
C ALA A 184 4.74 4.14 18.40
N LEU A 185 5.05 4.40 17.12
CA LEU A 185 5.67 3.40 16.26
C LEU A 185 7.08 2.93 16.71
N PRO A 186 7.94 3.79 17.32
CA PRO A 186 9.22 3.34 17.86
C PRO A 186 9.10 2.31 19.00
N THR A 187 7.95 2.19 19.65
CA THR A 187 7.74 1.24 20.76
C THR A 187 7.27 -0.14 20.29
N LEU A 188 7.03 -0.32 18.98
CA LEU A 188 6.64 -1.60 18.40
C LEU A 188 7.76 -2.63 18.54
N THR A 189 7.41 -3.81 19.04
CA THR A 189 8.30 -4.98 19.12
C THR A 189 8.25 -5.83 17.84
N LYS A 190 7.28 -5.56 16.97
CA LYS A 190 7.08 -6.28 15.69
C LYS A 190 7.31 -5.34 14.50
N PRO A 191 7.62 -5.89 13.31
CA PRO A 191 7.82 -5.10 12.10
C PRO A 191 6.66 -4.15 11.77
N PHE A 192 7.00 -2.94 11.32
CA PHE A 192 6.06 -1.95 10.79
C PHE A 192 6.20 -1.80 9.27
N PHE A 193 5.07 -1.75 8.57
CA PHE A 193 5.00 -1.59 7.12
C PHE A 193 4.15 -0.35 6.77
N ALA A 194 4.74 0.58 6.04
CA ALA A 194 4.09 1.84 5.70
C ALA A 194 3.16 1.69 4.48
N ILE A 195 1.98 2.31 4.54
CA ILE A 195 1.13 2.49 3.35
C ILE A 195 0.91 3.98 3.10
N LYS A 196 0.49 4.31 1.88
CA LYS A 196 0.25 5.71 1.45
C LYS A 196 1.48 6.62 1.67
N PRO A 197 2.71 6.18 1.38
CA PRO A 197 3.93 6.95 1.67
C PRO A 197 3.93 8.34 1.00
N LEU A 198 3.25 8.47 -0.15
CA LEU A 198 3.19 9.71 -0.94
C LEU A 198 1.91 10.53 -0.71
N ALA A 199 1.10 10.19 0.29
CA ALA A 199 -0.20 10.83 0.56
C ALA A 199 -1.08 10.97 -0.71
N MET A 200 -1.06 9.92 -1.54
CA MET A 200 -1.77 9.82 -2.83
C MET A 200 -1.34 10.89 -3.85
N GLY A 201 -0.04 11.14 -3.95
CA GLY A 201 0.57 12.09 -4.89
C GLY A 201 0.63 13.53 -4.41
N ARG A 202 0.37 13.78 -3.11
CA ARG A 202 0.52 15.12 -2.48
C ARG A 202 1.97 15.41 -2.08
N ILE A 203 2.80 14.39 -1.99
CA ILE A 203 4.24 14.47 -1.71
C ILE A 203 4.96 13.90 -2.92
N SER A 204 6.07 14.53 -3.33
CA SER A 204 6.92 13.98 -4.39
C SER A 204 7.52 12.62 -3.97
N PRO A 205 7.78 11.70 -4.90
CA PRO A 205 8.36 10.39 -4.59
C PRO A 205 9.65 10.48 -3.75
N GLU A 206 10.61 11.30 -4.18
CA GLU A 206 11.90 11.49 -3.49
C GLU A 206 11.70 11.95 -2.03
N GLU A 207 10.89 12.98 -1.81
CA GLU A 207 10.64 13.52 -0.48
C GLU A 207 9.88 12.53 0.40
N GLY A 208 8.83 11.89 -0.14
CA GLY A 208 7.96 10.99 0.60
C GLY A 208 8.68 9.72 1.01
N PHE A 209 9.38 9.06 0.09
CA PHE A 209 10.11 7.82 0.40
C PHE A 209 11.28 8.07 1.33
N ARG A 210 12.03 9.17 1.16
CA ARG A 210 13.14 9.50 2.06
C ARG A 210 12.65 9.74 3.48
N TRP A 211 11.56 10.49 3.63
CA TRP A 211 10.93 10.70 4.93
C TRP A 211 10.41 9.40 5.55
N VAL A 212 9.84 8.48 4.77
CA VAL A 212 9.38 7.19 5.31
C VAL A 212 10.56 6.33 5.78
N PHE A 213 11.63 6.23 4.98
CA PHE A 213 12.76 5.34 5.26
C PHE A 213 13.85 5.95 6.16
N GLU A 214 13.75 7.23 6.57
CA GLU A 214 14.61 7.77 7.64
C GLU A 214 14.26 7.22 9.04
N HIS A 215 13.15 6.49 9.15
CA HIS A 215 12.67 5.88 10.38
C HIS A 215 13.01 4.38 10.43
N ASP A 216 13.98 3.97 11.25
CA ASP A 216 14.54 2.60 11.29
C ASP A 216 13.53 1.48 11.62
N TYR A 217 12.41 1.82 12.26
CA TYR A 217 11.33 0.88 12.57
C TYR A 217 10.49 0.52 11.33
N VAL A 218 10.54 1.30 10.26
CA VAL A 218 9.84 1.02 9.00
C VAL A 218 10.63 -0.03 8.21
N LYS A 219 10.05 -1.22 8.05
CA LYS A 219 10.69 -2.36 7.35
C LYS A 219 10.38 -2.39 5.86
N GLY A 220 9.32 -1.72 5.43
CA GLY A 220 8.99 -1.55 4.02
C GLY A 220 7.77 -0.66 3.81
N CYS A 221 7.40 -0.47 2.54
CA CYS A 221 6.19 0.25 2.18
C CYS A 221 5.44 -0.34 0.98
N ALA A 222 4.12 -0.10 0.92
CA ALA A 222 3.33 -0.32 -0.29
C ALA A 222 3.00 1.01 -0.96
N VAL A 223 3.26 1.10 -2.27
CA VAL A 223 3.00 2.29 -3.10
C VAL A 223 2.00 1.95 -4.21
N GLY A 224 0.93 2.74 -4.31
CA GLY A 224 -0.03 2.62 -5.40
C GLY A 224 0.49 3.31 -6.66
N ILE A 225 0.64 2.55 -7.74
CA ILE A 225 1.16 3.03 -9.03
C ILE A 225 0.14 2.76 -10.13
N ALA A 226 -0.12 3.74 -11.00
CA ALA A 226 -1.13 3.63 -12.05
C ALA A 226 -0.53 3.57 -13.46
N THR A 227 0.75 3.87 -13.63
CA THR A 227 1.44 3.86 -14.93
C THR A 227 2.80 3.21 -14.84
N GLY A 228 3.28 2.70 -15.98
CA GLY A 228 4.66 2.24 -16.09
C GLY A 228 5.70 3.34 -15.88
N TYR A 229 5.36 4.62 -16.11
CA TYR A 229 6.27 5.76 -15.91
C TYR A 229 6.42 6.12 -14.43
N GLU A 230 5.30 6.17 -13.70
CA GLU A 230 5.31 6.30 -12.23
C GLU A 230 6.12 5.14 -11.62
N MET A 231 5.96 3.92 -12.12
CA MET A 231 6.72 2.75 -11.66
C MET A 231 8.24 2.92 -11.84
N GLU A 232 8.66 3.36 -13.03
CA GLU A 232 10.06 3.63 -13.35
C GLU A 232 10.67 4.70 -12.44
N GLU A 233 9.95 5.79 -12.21
CA GLU A 233 10.39 6.86 -11.33
C GLU A 233 10.47 6.38 -9.87
N ASP A 234 9.37 5.84 -9.35
CA ASP A 234 9.22 5.47 -7.94
C ASP A 234 10.20 4.37 -7.54
N TYR A 235 10.33 3.31 -8.35
CA TYR A 235 11.21 2.19 -8.00
C TYR A 235 12.68 2.53 -8.14
N ARG A 236 13.06 3.39 -9.10
CA ARG A 236 14.44 3.90 -9.18
C ARG A 236 14.80 4.71 -7.94
N ILE A 237 13.89 5.58 -7.47
CA ILE A 237 14.10 6.39 -6.25
C ILE A 237 14.17 5.49 -5.02
N LEU A 238 13.22 4.57 -4.86
CA LEU A 238 13.20 3.62 -3.76
C LEU A 238 14.49 2.80 -3.73
N LYS A 239 14.91 2.23 -4.87
CA LYS A 239 16.16 1.47 -4.94
C LYS A 239 17.36 2.27 -4.44
N ALA A 240 17.54 3.50 -4.93
CA ALA A 240 18.63 4.37 -4.49
C ALA A 240 18.57 4.63 -2.97
N ILE A 241 17.38 4.97 -2.43
CA ILE A 241 17.20 5.19 -0.98
C ILE A 241 17.55 3.95 -0.16
N LEU A 242 17.07 2.77 -0.59
CA LEU A 242 17.24 1.51 0.13
C LEU A 242 18.67 0.96 0.07
N GLU A 243 19.42 1.30 -0.98
CA GLU A 243 20.85 0.98 -1.15
C GLU A 243 21.77 1.99 -0.46
N GLY A 244 21.22 3.06 0.13
CA GLY A 244 21.99 4.13 0.77
C GLY A 244 22.62 5.13 -0.21
N GLU A 245 22.19 5.10 -1.48
CA GLU A 245 22.62 6.02 -2.52
C GLU A 245 21.78 7.31 -2.51
N ARG A 246 22.39 8.44 -2.89
CA ARG A 246 21.60 9.59 -3.30
C ARG A 246 20.99 9.26 -4.66
N ALA A 247 19.66 9.31 -4.77
CA ALA A 247 19.00 9.20 -6.06
C ALA A 247 19.62 10.22 -7.03
N PRO A 248 19.92 9.84 -8.29
CA PRO A 248 20.50 10.78 -9.23
C PRO A 248 19.57 11.99 -9.37
N ASN A 249 20.19 13.18 -9.40
CA ASN A 249 19.48 14.43 -9.62
C ASN A 249 18.53 14.28 -10.82
N ARG A 250 17.32 14.83 -10.65
CA ARG A 250 16.24 15.11 -11.62
C ARG A 250 16.57 14.78 -13.09
N PRO A 251 15.68 14.11 -13.85
CA PRO A 251 15.94 13.81 -15.26
C PRO A 251 16.32 15.09 -16.04
N PRO A 252 17.34 15.03 -16.91
CA PRO A 252 17.72 16.18 -17.72
C PRO A 252 16.56 16.57 -18.65
N GLY A 253 16.02 17.79 -18.51
CA GLY A 253 15.00 18.31 -19.43
C GLY A 253 13.91 19.21 -18.84
N LEU A 254 13.82 19.37 -17.52
CA LEU A 254 12.88 20.31 -16.90
C LEU A 254 13.58 21.62 -16.51
N GLU A 255 14.01 22.38 -17.53
CA GLU A 255 14.26 23.82 -17.33
C GLU A 255 12.92 24.54 -17.11
N PRO A 256 12.85 25.56 -16.22
CA PRO A 256 11.68 26.41 -16.15
C PRO A 256 11.46 27.08 -17.51
N SER A 257 10.34 26.74 -18.17
CA SER A 257 9.96 27.35 -19.44
C SER A 257 9.86 28.87 -19.27
N ARG A 258 10.55 29.61 -20.14
CA ARG A 258 10.51 31.07 -20.23
C ARG A 258 9.07 31.57 -20.48
N SER A 259 8.76 32.69 -19.83
CA SER A 259 7.56 33.55 -19.88
C SER A 259 6.32 33.02 -20.62
N GLN A 260 5.26 32.76 -19.85
CA GLN A 260 3.89 32.71 -20.36
C GLN A 260 3.48 34.11 -20.86
N SER A 261 3.41 34.29 -22.17
CA SER A 261 2.61 35.35 -22.79
C SER A 261 1.81 34.72 -23.92
N ASP A 262 0.64 34.18 -23.56
CA ASP A 262 -0.59 34.09 -24.37
C ASP A 262 -1.56 33.04 -23.78
N PHE A 263 -1.92 33.21 -22.51
CA PHE A 263 -3.06 32.50 -21.93
C PHE A 263 -4.15 33.49 -21.58
N ARG A 264 -5.30 33.41 -22.27
CA ARG A 264 -6.53 34.02 -21.78
C ARG A 264 -7.20 33.04 -20.81
N PRO A 265 -7.53 33.45 -19.57
CA PRO A 265 -8.20 32.58 -18.62
C PRO A 265 -9.66 32.33 -19.00
N LEU A 266 -10.16 31.18 -18.57
CA LEU A 266 -11.59 30.87 -18.58
C LEU A 266 -12.30 31.84 -17.62
N GLY A 267 -13.17 32.71 -18.16
CA GLY A 267 -14.01 33.62 -17.37
C GLY A 267 -13.56 35.10 -17.32
N GLY A 268 -12.84 35.60 -18.32
CA GLY A 268 -12.86 37.05 -18.57
C GLY A 268 -14.25 37.47 -19.11
N PRO A 269 -14.72 38.71 -18.85
CA PRO A 269 -15.99 39.19 -19.38
C PRO A 269 -16.05 39.10 -20.92
#